data_AF-B2YKW8-F1
#
_entry.id   AF-B2YKW8-F1
#
_cell.length_a   1.000
_cell.length_b   1.000
_cell.length_c   1.000
_cell.angle_alpha   90.00
_cell.angle_beta   90.00
_cell.angle_gamma   90.00
#
_symmetry.space_group_name_H-M   'P 1'
#
loop_
_entity.id
_entity.type
_entity.pdbx_description
1 polymer ?
#
loop_
_entity_poly.entity_id
_entity_poly.type
_entity_poly.pdbx_seq_one_letter_code
_entity_poly.pdbx_strand_id
1 'polypeptide(L)'
;LLGTTITISSNHWAMAWTGLEINTLAIIPLISKSHHPRAIEAAIKYFLVQAAASALVLFSSMTNAWYTGQWDLTQLVHPTSCLLLTAAIGMKLGLVPFHFWFPEVLQGSSLTTALLLSTVMKFPPITILFMTSHSLNPTLLTSMALASAALGGWMGLNQT
;
A
#
# COMPACT_ATOMS: atom_id res chain seq x y z
N LEU A 1 13.79 0.36 5.55
CA LEU A 1 13.93 1.02 6.87
C LEU A 1 13.93 2.54 6.75
N LEU A 2 14.78 3.15 5.94
CA LEU A 2 14.78 4.62 5.77
C LEU A 2 13.44 5.14 5.22
N GLY A 3 12.89 4.53 4.16
CA GLY A 3 11.58 4.91 3.63
C GLY A 3 10.44 4.71 4.64
N THR A 4 10.47 3.61 5.41
CA THR A 4 9.48 3.35 6.47
C THR A 4 9.55 4.43 7.55
N THR A 5 10.74 4.78 8.04
CA THR A 5 10.88 5.83 9.07
C THR A 5 10.42 7.19 8.56
N ILE A 6 10.80 7.57 7.32
CA ILE A 6 10.36 8.84 6.72
C ILE A 6 8.83 8.93 6.70
N THR A 7 8.15 7.86 6.28
CA THR A 7 6.69 7.85 6.19
C THR A 7 6.04 8.04 7.56
N ILE A 8 6.52 7.30 8.57
CA ILE A 8 5.93 7.28 9.92
C ILE A 8 6.16 8.60 10.66
N SER A 9 7.31 9.25 10.45
CA SER A 9 7.65 10.51 11.12
C SER A 9 7.16 11.75 10.36
N SER A 10 6.60 11.60 9.16
CA SER A 10 6.20 12.73 8.33
C SER A 10 4.87 13.34 8.77
N ASN A 11 4.75 14.66 8.64
CA ASN A 11 3.50 15.40 8.77
C ASN A 11 3.04 16.02 7.42
N HIS A 12 3.84 15.88 6.37
CA HIS A 12 3.59 16.47 5.05
C HIS A 12 3.39 15.38 4.01
N TRP A 13 2.31 15.48 3.20
CA TRP A 13 1.94 14.48 2.20
C TRP A 13 3.08 14.10 1.24
N ALA A 14 3.80 15.09 0.71
CA ALA A 14 4.93 14.83 -0.18
C ALA A 14 6.05 13.99 0.48
N MET A 15 6.33 14.21 1.77
CA MET A 15 7.36 13.46 2.49
C MET A 15 6.88 12.04 2.84
N ALA A 16 5.60 11.89 3.19
CA ALA A 16 4.99 10.57 3.35
C ALA A 16 5.10 9.75 2.06
N TRP A 17 4.79 10.39 0.92
CA TRP A 17 4.88 9.79 -0.40
C TRP A 17 6.31 9.38 -0.77
N THR A 18 7.31 10.24 -0.56
CA THR A 18 8.71 9.87 -0.84
C THR A 18 9.15 8.68 0.01
N GLY A 19 8.75 8.61 1.28
CA GLY A 19 9.01 7.46 2.14
C GLY A 19 8.40 6.16 1.59
N LEU A 20 7.17 6.22 1.07
CA LEU A 20 6.53 5.09 0.41
C LEU A 20 7.27 4.67 -0.88
N GLU A 21 7.71 5.61 -1.70
CA GLU A 21 8.44 5.31 -2.94
C GLU A 21 9.84 4.73 -2.70
N ILE A 22 10.55 5.22 -1.68
CA ILE A 22 11.84 4.64 -1.31
C ILE A 22 11.66 3.16 -0.94
N ASN A 23 10.57 2.82 -0.25
CA ASN A 23 10.27 1.43 0.11
C ASN A 23 9.94 0.57 -1.13
N THR A 24 9.12 1.07 -2.06
CA THR A 24 8.75 0.33 -3.28
C THR A 24 9.98 0.07 -4.16
N LEU A 25 10.82 1.07 -4.36
CA LEU A 25 12.03 0.92 -5.18
C LEU A 25 13.07 0.01 -4.52
N ALA A 26 13.21 0.08 -3.19
CA ALA A 26 14.18 -0.74 -2.47
C ALA A 26 13.84 -2.24 -2.45
N ILE A 27 12.55 -2.61 -2.53
CA ILE A 27 12.15 -4.02 -2.46
C ILE A 27 12.21 -4.73 -3.83
N ILE A 28 12.15 -4.00 -4.95
CA ILE A 28 12.17 -4.61 -6.29
C ILE A 28 13.41 -5.48 -6.52
N PRO A 29 14.65 -5.02 -6.27
CA PRO A 29 15.85 -5.85 -6.46
C PRO A 29 15.88 -7.07 -5.54
N LEU A 30 15.24 -6.97 -4.36
CA LEU A 30 15.14 -8.08 -3.42
C LEU A 30 14.22 -9.18 -3.94
N ILE A 31 13.08 -8.82 -4.56
CA ILE A 31 12.17 -9.78 -5.20
C ILE A 31 12.87 -10.48 -6.37
N SER A 32 13.57 -9.74 -7.23
CA SER A 32 14.22 -10.28 -8.43
C SER A 32 15.60 -10.94 -8.18
N LYS A 33 16.02 -11.11 -6.92
CA LYS A 33 17.38 -11.56 -6.55
C LYS A 33 17.79 -12.91 -7.15
N SER A 34 16.86 -13.84 -7.29
CA SER A 34 17.15 -15.17 -7.84
C SER A 34 17.31 -15.19 -9.37
N HIS A 35 16.95 -14.10 -10.05
CA HIS A 35 16.91 -13.97 -11.51
C HIS A 35 16.07 -15.04 -12.24
N HIS A 36 15.24 -15.80 -11.51
CA HIS A 36 14.33 -16.78 -12.09
C HIS A 36 13.16 -16.06 -12.80
N PRO A 37 12.63 -16.56 -13.94
CA PRO A 37 11.52 -15.92 -14.66
C PRO A 37 10.32 -15.58 -13.77
N ARG A 38 9.96 -16.48 -12.86
CA ARG A 38 8.89 -16.25 -11.86
C ARG A 38 9.17 -15.08 -10.90
N ALA A 39 10.42 -14.89 -10.50
CA ALA A 39 10.82 -13.79 -9.62
C ALA A 39 10.77 -12.45 -10.36
N ILE A 40 11.11 -12.46 -11.66
CA ILE A 40 11.00 -11.29 -12.53
C ILE A 40 9.52 -10.92 -12.74
N GLU A 41 8.66 -11.90 -13.03
CA GLU A 41 7.21 -11.68 -13.14
C GLU A 41 6.62 -11.10 -11.84
N ALA A 42 6.99 -11.67 -10.68
CA ALA A 42 6.61 -11.15 -9.38
C ALA A 42 7.07 -9.68 -9.18
N ALA A 43 8.31 -9.36 -9.54
CA ALA A 43 8.83 -8.00 -9.44
C ALA A 43 8.03 -7.01 -10.30
N ILE A 44 7.66 -7.40 -11.52
CA ILE A 44 6.85 -6.58 -12.44
C ILE A 44 5.44 -6.37 -11.87
N LYS A 45 4.76 -7.44 -11.41
CA LYS A 45 3.42 -7.35 -10.81
C LYS A 45 3.43 -6.45 -9.57
N TYR A 46 4.43 -6.62 -8.70
CA TYR A 46 4.64 -5.76 -7.55
C TYR A 46 4.80 -4.29 -7.97
N PHE A 47 5.70 -4.01 -8.91
CA PHE A 47 5.98 -2.66 -9.36
C PHE A 47 4.74 -1.97 -9.92
N LEU A 48 4.00 -2.62 -10.83
CA LEU A 48 2.83 -2.03 -11.47
C LEU A 48 1.75 -1.63 -10.45
N VAL A 49 1.41 -2.54 -9.54
CA VAL A 49 0.37 -2.26 -8.53
C VAL A 49 0.83 -1.18 -7.57
N GLN A 50 2.09 -1.23 -7.13
CA GLN A 50 2.60 -0.26 -6.15
C GLN A 50 2.83 1.13 -6.73
N ALA A 51 3.22 1.22 -8.01
CA ALA A 51 3.32 2.47 -8.75
C ALA A 51 1.93 3.09 -8.96
N ALA A 52 0.93 2.29 -9.37
CA ALA A 52 -0.45 2.75 -9.50
C ALA A 52 -1.00 3.25 -8.16
N ALA A 53 -0.81 2.48 -7.08
CA ALA A 53 -1.20 2.89 -5.74
C ALA A 53 -0.49 4.18 -5.30
N SER A 54 0.78 4.35 -5.65
CA SER A 54 1.54 5.55 -5.32
C SER A 54 1.05 6.78 -6.07
N ALA A 55 0.71 6.64 -7.36
CA ALA A 55 0.06 7.69 -8.13
C ALA A 55 -1.27 8.11 -7.51
N LEU A 56 -2.08 7.17 -7.01
CA LEU A 56 -3.32 7.48 -6.30
C LEU A 56 -3.08 8.25 -4.98
N VAL A 57 -2.00 7.96 -4.24
CA VAL A 57 -1.61 8.77 -3.06
C VAL A 57 -1.30 10.22 -3.47
N LEU A 58 -0.57 10.41 -4.57
CA LEU A 58 -0.31 11.76 -5.10
C LEU A 58 -1.59 12.45 -5.56
N PHE A 59 -2.46 11.77 -6.29
CA PHE A 59 -3.74 12.35 -6.71
C PHE A 59 -4.63 12.71 -5.52
N SER A 60 -4.67 11.87 -4.48
CA SER A 60 -5.36 12.18 -3.23
C SER A 60 -4.82 13.46 -2.58
N SER A 61 -3.50 13.57 -2.42
CA SER A 61 -2.90 14.73 -1.76
C SER A 61 -3.02 16.01 -2.61
N MET A 62 -2.81 15.92 -3.93
CA MET A 62 -2.98 17.07 -4.84
C MET A 62 -4.42 17.56 -4.89
N THR A 63 -5.40 16.66 -4.96
CA THR A 63 -6.82 17.06 -4.94
C THR A 63 -7.15 17.72 -3.61
N ASN A 64 -6.76 17.14 -2.48
CA ASN A 64 -6.99 17.76 -1.18
C ASN A 64 -6.34 19.14 -1.06
N ALA A 65 -5.06 19.27 -1.42
CA ALA A 65 -4.32 20.52 -1.39
C ALA A 65 -4.89 21.58 -2.34
N TRP A 66 -5.46 21.17 -3.48
CA TRP A 66 -6.17 22.07 -4.37
C TRP A 66 -7.41 22.70 -3.71
N TYR A 67 -8.12 21.94 -2.87
CA TYR A 67 -9.31 22.42 -2.17
C TYR A 67 -8.97 23.20 -0.89
N THR A 68 -7.96 22.79 -0.12
CA THR A 68 -7.66 23.37 1.21
C THR A 68 -6.48 24.34 1.21
N GLY A 69 -5.63 24.31 0.18
CA GLY A 69 -4.36 25.03 0.15
C GLY A 69 -3.28 24.46 1.06
N GLN A 70 -3.51 23.29 1.68
CA GLN A 70 -2.63 22.70 2.69
C GLN A 70 -2.16 21.30 2.30
N TRP A 71 -0.93 20.96 2.71
CA TRP A 71 -0.28 19.67 2.44
C TRP A 71 -0.09 18.83 3.72
N ASP A 72 -0.75 19.19 4.80
CA ASP A 72 -0.72 18.45 6.06
C ASP A 72 -1.43 17.09 5.90
N LEU A 73 -0.78 16.04 6.39
CA LEU A 73 -1.30 14.67 6.41
C LEU A 73 -2.63 14.56 7.17
N THR A 74 -2.76 15.29 8.27
CA THR A 74 -3.91 15.19 9.18
C THR A 74 -5.15 15.90 8.65
N GLN A 75 -5.03 16.73 7.63
CA GLN A 75 -6.11 17.57 7.12
C GLN A 75 -6.66 17.05 5.79
N LEU A 76 -7.11 15.79 5.79
CA LEU A 76 -7.78 15.20 4.63
C LEU A 76 -9.29 15.46 4.72
N VAL A 77 -9.80 16.42 3.94
CA VAL A 77 -11.20 16.90 4.10
C VAL A 77 -12.05 16.61 2.86
N HIS A 78 -11.43 16.59 1.67
CA HIS A 78 -12.20 16.45 0.44
C HIS A 78 -12.64 14.99 0.20
N PRO A 79 -13.94 14.70 0.01
CA PRO A 79 -14.44 13.31 -0.04
C PRO A 79 -13.83 12.47 -1.16
N THR A 80 -13.53 13.07 -2.32
CA THR A 80 -12.83 12.33 -3.39
C THR A 80 -11.39 11.99 -3.02
N SER A 81 -10.71 12.86 -2.27
CA SER A 81 -9.36 12.57 -1.76
C SER A 81 -9.40 11.42 -0.75
N CYS A 82 -10.37 11.40 0.17
CA CYS A 82 -10.58 10.29 1.11
C CYS A 82 -10.80 8.95 0.39
N LEU A 83 -11.61 8.94 -0.67
CA LEU A 83 -11.86 7.74 -1.49
C LEU A 83 -10.59 7.29 -2.24
N LEU A 84 -9.87 8.22 -2.88
CA LEU A 84 -8.62 7.93 -3.57
C LEU A 84 -7.56 7.39 -2.62
N LEU A 85 -7.42 7.99 -1.42
CA LEU A 85 -6.52 7.51 -0.39
C LEU A 85 -6.89 6.11 0.09
N THR A 86 -8.18 5.86 0.33
CA THR A 86 -8.66 4.53 0.75
C THR A 86 -8.34 3.46 -0.29
N ALA A 87 -8.57 3.75 -1.57
CA ALA A 87 -8.21 2.86 -2.67
C ALA A 87 -6.69 2.65 -2.75
N ALA A 88 -5.91 3.72 -2.65
CA ALA A 88 -4.45 3.67 -2.69
C ALA A 88 -3.86 2.80 -1.57
N ILE A 89 -4.28 3.03 -0.32
CA ILE A 89 -3.83 2.25 0.83
C ILE A 89 -4.32 0.80 0.71
N GLY A 90 -5.55 0.58 0.24
CA GLY A 90 -6.09 -0.75 -0.04
C GLY A 90 -5.23 -1.53 -1.04
N MET A 91 -4.79 -0.88 -2.13
CA MET A 91 -3.86 -1.47 -3.10
C MET A 91 -2.49 -1.78 -2.46
N LYS A 92 -1.90 -0.83 -1.72
CA LYS A 92 -0.59 -1.04 -1.07
C LYS A 92 -0.62 -2.18 -0.06
N LEU A 93 -1.72 -2.31 0.70
CA LEU A 93 -1.92 -3.38 1.68
C LEU A 93 -2.41 -4.69 1.07
N GLY A 94 -2.89 -4.70 -0.17
CA GLY A 94 -3.49 -5.89 -0.79
C GLY A 94 -4.82 -6.28 -0.14
N LEU A 95 -5.63 -5.30 0.24
CA LEU A 95 -7.00 -5.53 0.72
C LEU A 95 -7.93 -5.86 -0.46
N VAL A 96 -9.04 -6.54 -0.20
CA VAL A 96 -10.08 -6.76 -1.20
C VAL A 96 -10.65 -5.42 -1.69
N PRO A 97 -10.83 -5.19 -3.00
CA PRO A 97 -10.67 -6.14 -4.13
C PRO A 97 -9.25 -6.21 -4.74
N PHE A 98 -8.27 -5.50 -4.21
CA PHE A 98 -6.91 -5.36 -4.75
C PHE A 98 -5.90 -6.41 -4.26
N HIS A 99 -6.36 -7.56 -3.79
CA HIS A 99 -5.52 -8.57 -3.12
C HIS A 99 -4.73 -9.48 -4.08
N PHE A 100 -5.11 -9.55 -5.36
CA PHE A 100 -4.60 -10.56 -6.32
C PHE A 100 -3.09 -10.54 -6.55
N TRP A 101 -2.44 -9.38 -6.43
CA TRP A 101 -0.98 -9.30 -6.61
C TRP A 101 -0.21 -9.99 -5.49
N PHE A 102 -0.79 -10.06 -4.28
CA PHE A 102 -0.03 -10.40 -3.09
C PHE A 102 0.41 -11.88 -3.06
N PRO A 103 -0.46 -12.88 -3.30
CA PRO A 103 -0.05 -14.28 -3.32
C PRO A 103 1.01 -14.60 -4.38
N GLU A 104 0.86 -14.05 -5.58
CA GLU A 104 1.79 -14.31 -6.69
C GLU A 104 3.17 -13.72 -6.42
N VAL A 105 3.24 -12.52 -5.84
CA VAL A 105 4.50 -11.88 -5.45
C VAL A 105 5.19 -12.66 -4.34
N LEU A 106 4.46 -13.13 -3.33
CA LEU A 106 5.03 -13.96 -2.27
C LEU A 106 5.63 -15.25 -2.84
N GLN A 107 4.90 -15.94 -3.71
CA GLN A 107 5.31 -17.21 -4.29
C GLN A 107 6.51 -17.09 -5.25
N GLY A 108 6.66 -15.94 -5.93
CA GLY A 108 7.81 -15.67 -6.79
C GLY A 108 9.05 -15.15 -6.04
N SER A 109 8.92 -14.80 -4.77
CA SER A 109 9.98 -14.21 -3.96
C SER A 109 10.67 -15.23 -3.04
N SER A 110 11.86 -14.90 -2.53
CA SER A 110 12.50 -15.71 -1.49
C SER A 110 11.76 -15.62 -0.15
N LEU A 111 11.92 -16.61 0.73
CA LEU A 111 11.23 -16.63 2.02
C LEU A 111 11.51 -15.37 2.87
N THR A 112 12.76 -14.89 2.87
CA THR A 112 13.14 -13.69 3.63
C THR A 112 12.49 -12.43 3.09
N THR A 113 12.36 -12.31 1.76
CA THR A 113 11.68 -11.18 1.12
C THR A 113 10.16 -11.24 1.30
N ALA A 114 9.58 -12.45 1.25
CA ALA A 114 8.18 -12.69 1.54
C ALA A 114 7.84 -12.27 2.98
N LEU A 115 8.68 -12.63 3.95
CA LEU A 115 8.54 -12.20 5.34
C LEU A 115 8.59 -10.67 5.48
N LEU A 116 9.51 -10.01 4.78
CA LEU A 116 9.62 -8.56 4.83
C LEU A 116 8.40 -7.85 4.22
N LEU A 117 7.88 -8.38 3.11
CA LEU A 117 6.66 -7.89 2.46
C LEU A 117 5.40 -8.07 3.32
N SER A 118 5.30 -9.19 4.06
CA SER A 118 4.15 -9.48 4.91
C SER A 118 4.16 -8.73 6.25
N THR A 119 5.31 -8.20 6.68
CA THR A 119 5.48 -7.53 7.97
C THR A 119 5.83 -6.05 7.82
N VAL A 120 7.11 -5.74 7.61
CA VAL A 120 7.66 -4.37 7.64
C VAL A 120 7.01 -3.48 6.59
N MET A 121 6.72 -4.00 5.40
CA MET A 121 6.15 -3.22 4.30
C MET A 121 4.67 -2.87 4.51
N LYS A 122 3.99 -3.52 5.47
CA LYS A 122 2.61 -3.16 5.86
C LYS A 122 2.56 -1.96 6.79
N PHE A 123 3.64 -1.70 7.52
CA PHE A 123 3.65 -0.68 8.58
C PHE A 123 3.41 0.75 8.08
N PRO A 124 4.10 1.25 7.02
CA PRO A 124 3.90 2.62 6.56
C PRO A 124 2.50 2.93 6.02
N PRO A 125 1.87 2.05 5.20
CA PRO A 125 0.47 2.28 4.82
C PRO A 125 -0.51 2.23 6.00
N ILE A 126 -0.25 1.39 7.01
CA ILE A 126 -1.06 1.34 8.24
C ILE A 126 -0.93 2.65 9.03
N THR A 127 0.26 3.24 9.12
CA THR A 127 0.43 4.52 9.84
C THR A 127 -0.29 5.66 9.16
N ILE A 128 -0.29 5.72 7.82
CA ILE A 128 -1.08 6.73 7.08
C ILE A 128 -2.58 6.51 7.32
N LEU A 129 -3.05 5.26 7.27
CA LEU A 129 -4.45 4.92 7.56
C LEU A 129 -4.85 5.38 8.97
N PHE A 130 -3.97 5.15 9.96
CA PHE A 130 -4.19 5.58 11.34
C PHE A 130 -4.26 7.12 11.46
N MET A 131 -3.29 7.84 10.90
CA MET A 131 -3.23 9.31 10.95
C MET A 131 -4.44 9.97 10.28
N THR A 132 -4.97 9.35 9.23
CA THR A 132 -6.12 9.87 8.46
C THR A 132 -7.46 9.27 8.87
N SER A 133 -7.49 8.35 9.85
CA SER A 133 -8.66 7.53 10.20
C SER A 133 -9.95 8.32 10.46
N HIS A 134 -9.86 9.52 11.05
CA HIS A 134 -11.00 10.39 11.33
C HIS A 134 -11.72 10.93 10.07
N SER A 135 -11.02 10.95 8.93
CA SER A 135 -11.53 11.48 7.65
C SER A 135 -12.06 10.41 6.70
N LEU A 136 -11.72 9.15 6.96
CA LEU A 136 -12.03 8.03 6.07
C LEU A 136 -13.42 7.48 6.36
N ASN A 137 -14.06 6.90 5.35
CA ASN A 137 -15.38 6.31 5.50
C ASN A 137 -15.29 4.96 6.27
N PRO A 138 -15.82 4.86 7.50
CA PRO A 138 -15.72 3.64 8.29
C PRO A 138 -16.53 2.48 7.71
N THR A 139 -17.64 2.73 7.01
CA THR A 139 -18.45 1.65 6.41
C THR A 139 -17.71 1.01 5.24
N LEU A 140 -16.99 1.81 4.45
CA LEU A 140 -16.13 1.31 3.37
C LEU A 140 -14.95 0.50 3.93
N LEU A 141 -14.25 1.01 4.93
CA LEU A 141 -13.11 0.30 5.52
C LEU A 141 -13.51 -1.01 6.19
N THR A 142 -14.62 -1.02 6.93
CA THR A 142 -15.13 -2.24 7.59
C THR A 142 -15.61 -3.28 6.58
N SER A 143 -16.29 -2.87 5.51
CA SER A 143 -16.69 -3.79 4.44
C SER A 143 -15.47 -4.40 3.72
N MET A 144 -14.44 -3.60 3.41
CA MET A 144 -13.17 -4.11 2.87
C MET A 144 -12.48 -5.08 3.84
N ALA A 145 -12.48 -4.78 5.15
CA ALA A 145 -11.87 -5.64 6.16
C ALA A 145 -12.59 -6.99 6.28
N LEU A 146 -13.92 -6.99 6.39
CA LEU A 146 -14.72 -8.22 6.44
C LEU A 146 -14.56 -9.06 5.18
N ALA A 147 -14.61 -8.42 4.00
CA ALA A 147 -14.39 -9.10 2.74
C ALA A 147 -12.97 -9.68 2.62
N SER A 148 -11.95 -8.96 3.10
CA SER A 148 -10.57 -9.43 3.13
C SER A 148 -10.38 -10.64 4.05
N ALA A 149 -11.00 -10.63 5.23
CA ALA A 149 -10.97 -11.76 6.15
C ALA A 149 -11.67 -12.99 5.57
N ALA A 150 -12.86 -12.82 4.99
CA ALA A 150 -13.62 -13.91 4.39
C ALA A 150 -12.91 -14.53 3.17
N LEU A 151 -12.49 -13.70 2.21
CA LEU A 151 -11.81 -14.19 1.00
C LEU A 151 -10.42 -14.75 1.30
N GLY A 152 -9.67 -14.13 2.20
CA GLY A 152 -8.36 -14.63 2.63
C GLY A 152 -8.47 -16.02 3.28
N GLY A 153 -9.46 -16.22 4.15
CA GLY A 153 -9.74 -17.52 4.76
C GLY A 153 -10.13 -18.58 3.73
N TRP A 154 -11.04 -18.25 2.81
CA TRP A 154 -11.51 -19.19 1.80
C TRP A 154 -10.43 -19.58 0.78
N MET A 155 -9.68 -18.60 0.27
CA MET A 155 -8.61 -18.85 -0.70
C MET A 155 -7.47 -19.66 -0.10
N GLY A 156 -7.17 -19.49 1.20
CA GLY A 156 -6.12 -20.22 1.88
C GLY A 156 -6.35 -21.73 1.96
N LEU A 157 -7.61 -22.20 1.97
CA LEU A 157 -7.95 -23.62 2.02
C LEU A 157 -7.57 -24.40 0.76
N ASN A 158 -7.31 -23.71 -0.35
CA ASN A 158 -7.03 -24.32 -1.66
C ASN A 158 -5.54 -24.16 -2.08
N GLN A 159 -4.64 -23.93 -1.14
CA GLN A 159 -3.20 -23.82 -1.38
C GLN A 159 -2.45 -25.01 -0.78
N THR A 160 -1.39 -25.46 -1.47
CA THR A 160 -0.47 -26.54 -1.04
C THR A 160 0.94 -26.02 -0.90
#